data_AF-A0A1J1HXD0-F1
#
_entry.id   AF-A0A1J1HXD0-F1
#
_cell.length_a   1.000
_cell.length_b   1.000
_cell.length_c   1.000
_cell.angle_alpha   90.00
_cell.angle_beta   90.00
_cell.angle_gamma   90.00
#
_symmetry.space_group_name_H-M   'P 1'
#
loop_
_entity.id
_entity.type
_entity.pdbx_description
1 polymer ?
#
loop_
_entity_poly.entity_id
_entity_poly.type
_entity_poly.pdbx_seq_one_letter_code
_entity_poly.pdbx_strand_id
1 'polypeptide(L)'
;MLNQSRLNDYQIEEWARHTRNRNPAQQIIHHLRAHIHGEFVSQAFAKFYECVSAYPMINNVEKVFHSVHLCEAPGFFITSLNHYLKLNHPEIDFKWHASTLNPYFEGNLIGRTVFDDRLISQTLEKWVFGDDYDGDILKENNIRSLIKYCQSFEHCINLVTADGSIDCSDQPENQEESVSKLHLAELIVSLAILADKGSMLIKMFTFFETSSISILYILNCCFEELHIFKPATSKEGNSEVYVIGIGYKKNVLTNDLIEKMIISFKDETKMLLPLEVIPKEFLHEVVEAARFFMNLQVNVIEGNIKTFQRYDKYENERIRKLKSRMVEHFVMLYKIHPIREEQKILNGLIENIDINLNVRVHTGSHSERINFQYLEQSEKCQVMHDRLKHFYDNFVANTVNSPCIPLNLNNSELSPLKFIKFIYGLSFEKVASSKFVLIP
;
A
#
# COMPACT_ATOMS: atom_id res chain seq x y z
N MET A 1 -3.13 -21.70 7.12
CA MET A 1 -3.50 -21.38 8.53
C MET A 1 -2.61 -22.07 9.56
N LEU A 2 -2.47 -23.40 9.61
CA LEU A 2 -1.75 -24.14 10.67
C LEU A 2 -0.28 -23.72 10.94
N ASN A 3 0.45 -23.21 9.95
CA ASN A 3 1.85 -22.83 10.15
C ASN A 3 2.06 -21.39 10.63
N GLN A 4 1.08 -20.51 10.43
CA GLN A 4 1.16 -19.12 10.92
C GLN A 4 0.91 -19.05 12.43
N SER A 5 0.02 -19.90 12.97
CA SER A 5 -0.23 -19.97 14.42
C SER A 5 1.01 -20.41 15.22
N ARG A 6 1.93 -21.16 14.60
CA ARG A 6 3.23 -21.51 15.19
C ARG A 6 4.14 -20.30 15.40
N LEU A 7 3.80 -19.14 14.82
CA LEU A 7 4.55 -17.91 14.96
C LEU A 7 4.09 -17.06 16.17
N ASN A 8 2.98 -17.42 16.81
CA ASN A 8 2.29 -16.58 17.80
C ASN A 8 3.14 -16.27 19.04
N ASP A 9 4.04 -17.18 19.41
CA ASP A 9 4.86 -17.07 20.62
C ASP A 9 6.23 -16.41 20.38
N TYR A 10 6.60 -16.13 19.13
CA TYR A 10 7.86 -15.43 18.85
C TYR A 10 7.71 -13.93 19.10
N GLN A 11 8.75 -13.34 19.71
CA GLN A 11 8.89 -11.90 19.85
C GLN A 11 8.95 -11.25 18.47
N ILE A 12 8.04 -10.31 18.21
CA ILE A 12 7.80 -9.78 16.85
C ILE A 12 9.04 -9.07 16.29
N GLU A 13 9.82 -8.41 17.14
CA GLU A 13 11.03 -7.69 16.75
C GLU A 13 12.16 -8.65 16.35
N GLU A 14 12.38 -9.69 17.14
CA GLU A 14 13.41 -10.69 16.88
C GLU A 14 13.08 -11.51 15.63
N TRP A 15 11.82 -11.93 15.51
CA TRP A 15 11.32 -12.65 14.36
C TRP A 15 11.37 -11.79 13.08
N ALA A 16 10.94 -10.53 13.16
CA ALA A 16 11.01 -9.60 12.03
C ALA A 16 12.46 -9.33 11.61
N ARG A 17 13.40 -9.21 12.57
CA ARG A 17 14.83 -9.07 12.28
C ARG A 17 15.38 -10.31 11.59
N HIS A 18 15.05 -11.51 12.08
CA HIS A 18 15.48 -12.78 11.49
C HIS A 18 14.95 -12.94 10.07
N THR A 19 13.64 -12.85 9.87
CA THR A 19 13.00 -13.02 8.55
C THR A 19 13.50 -11.98 7.54
N ARG A 20 13.73 -10.74 7.97
CA ARG A 20 14.36 -9.70 7.13
C ARG A 20 15.78 -10.11 6.71
N ASN A 21 16.57 -10.67 7.62
CA ASN A 21 17.92 -11.15 7.32
C ASN A 21 17.92 -12.42 6.47
N ARG A 22 16.84 -13.20 6.46
CA ARG A 22 16.68 -14.38 5.61
C ARG A 22 16.12 -14.06 4.22
N ASN A 23 15.45 -12.93 4.04
CA ASN A 23 14.90 -12.52 2.74
C ASN A 23 16.00 -12.33 1.66
N PRO A 24 16.01 -13.12 0.57
CA PRO A 24 16.96 -12.97 -0.54
C PRO A 24 16.87 -11.62 -1.27
N ALA A 25 15.69 -11.01 -1.34
CA ALA A 25 15.45 -9.74 -2.01
C ALA A 25 15.81 -8.51 -1.16
N GLN A 26 16.24 -8.70 0.11
CA GLN A 26 16.48 -7.59 1.05
C GLN A 26 17.44 -6.52 0.49
N GLN A 27 18.48 -6.93 -0.24
CA GLN A 27 19.50 -6.00 -0.75
C GLN A 27 19.03 -5.19 -1.96
N ILE A 28 17.93 -5.57 -2.61
CA ILE A 28 17.40 -4.84 -3.78
C ILE A 28 17.02 -3.43 -3.37
N ILE A 29 16.29 -3.26 -2.26
CA ILE A 29 15.86 -1.92 -1.80
C ILE A 29 17.06 -1.04 -1.46
N HIS A 30 18.09 -1.61 -0.84
CA HIS A 30 19.33 -0.87 -0.56
C HIS A 30 20.05 -0.47 -1.84
N HIS A 31 20.14 -1.37 -2.83
CA HIS A 31 20.74 -1.06 -4.12
C HIS A 31 19.97 0.04 -4.86
N LEU A 32 18.64 -0.03 -4.88
CA LEU A 32 17.77 0.99 -5.49
C LEU A 32 17.98 2.39 -4.87
N ARG A 33 18.18 2.46 -3.54
CA ARG A 33 18.49 3.74 -2.86
C ARG A 33 19.89 4.25 -3.18
N ALA A 34 20.88 3.36 -3.08
CA ALA A 34 22.29 3.75 -3.12
C ALA A 34 22.85 3.95 -4.53
N HIS A 35 22.28 3.30 -5.55
CA HIS A 35 22.84 3.31 -6.91
C HIS A 35 21.85 3.78 -7.98
N ILE A 36 20.54 3.48 -7.81
CA ILE A 36 19.52 3.92 -8.76
C ILE A 36 19.00 5.32 -8.42
N HIS A 37 19.07 5.70 -7.13
CA HIS A 37 18.57 6.96 -6.61
C HIS A 37 17.11 7.23 -6.99
N GLY A 38 16.28 6.18 -6.98
CA GLY A 38 14.83 6.32 -7.21
C GLY A 38 14.19 7.25 -6.17
N GLU A 39 13.11 7.91 -6.56
CA GLU A 39 12.35 8.79 -5.67
C GLU A 39 11.49 7.95 -4.71
N PHE A 40 11.53 8.22 -3.40
CA PHE A 40 10.74 7.50 -2.39
C PHE A 40 10.90 5.97 -2.41
N VAL A 41 12.11 5.46 -2.64
CA VAL A 41 12.35 4.01 -2.73
C VAL A 41 11.95 3.28 -1.43
N SER A 42 10.96 2.41 -1.57
CA SER A 42 10.47 1.50 -0.53
C SER A 42 10.31 0.09 -1.08
N GLN A 43 9.86 -0.84 -0.23
CA GLN A 43 9.48 -2.17 -0.68
C GLN A 43 8.31 -2.10 -1.68
N ALA A 44 7.33 -1.22 -1.47
CA ALA A 44 6.20 -1.04 -2.38
C ALA A 44 6.65 -0.47 -3.74
N PHE A 45 7.60 0.47 -3.76
CA PHE A 45 8.20 0.97 -5.00
C PHE A 45 8.75 -0.20 -5.84
N ALA A 46 9.52 -1.09 -5.22
CA ALA A 46 10.15 -2.20 -5.91
C ALA A 46 9.13 -3.24 -6.39
N LYS A 47 8.13 -3.59 -5.55
CA LYS A 47 7.05 -4.51 -5.92
C LYS A 47 6.31 -4.04 -7.16
N PHE A 48 5.92 -2.77 -7.19
CA PHE A 48 5.21 -2.21 -8.34
C PHE A 48 6.09 -2.14 -9.59
N TYR A 49 7.37 -1.79 -9.42
CA TYR A 49 8.32 -1.78 -10.53
C TYR A 49 8.44 -3.18 -11.16
N GLU A 50 8.46 -4.25 -10.35
CA GLU A 50 8.41 -5.62 -10.87
C GLU A 50 7.12 -5.90 -11.62
N CYS A 51 5.95 -5.53 -11.08
CA CYS A 51 4.66 -5.77 -11.72
C CYS A 51 4.59 -5.12 -13.12
N VAL A 52 4.90 -3.82 -13.22
CA VAL A 52 4.83 -3.08 -14.49
C VAL A 52 5.93 -3.51 -15.48
N SER A 53 7.04 -4.06 -14.99
CA SER A 53 8.10 -4.60 -15.86
C SER A 53 7.84 -6.03 -16.33
N ALA A 54 7.16 -6.84 -15.52
CA ALA A 54 6.86 -8.24 -15.82
C ALA A 54 5.62 -8.41 -16.70
N TYR A 55 4.66 -7.48 -16.60
CA TYR A 55 3.40 -7.52 -17.33
C TYR A 55 3.23 -6.27 -18.19
N PRO A 56 2.71 -6.40 -19.42
CA PRO A 56 2.50 -5.28 -20.32
C PRO A 56 1.28 -4.45 -19.89
N MET A 57 1.39 -3.74 -18.76
CA MET A 57 0.31 -2.92 -18.21
C MET A 57 0.19 -1.57 -18.92
N ILE A 58 1.28 -1.13 -19.56
CA ILE A 58 1.39 0.14 -20.28
C ILE A 58 1.31 -0.15 -21.78
N ASN A 59 0.09 -0.35 -22.29
CA ASN A 59 -0.16 -0.68 -23.70
C ASN A 59 -0.96 0.42 -24.39
N ASN A 60 -0.75 0.57 -25.70
CA ASN A 60 -1.57 1.41 -26.59
C ASN A 60 -1.66 2.89 -26.16
N VAL A 61 -0.56 3.45 -25.65
CA VAL A 61 -0.50 4.84 -25.20
C VAL A 61 0.19 5.69 -26.26
N GLU A 62 -0.50 6.71 -26.79
CA GLU A 62 0.09 7.55 -27.85
C GLU A 62 1.04 8.63 -27.29
N LYS A 63 0.57 9.47 -26.37
CA LYS A 63 1.33 10.62 -25.86
C LYS A 63 1.08 10.97 -24.40
N VAL A 64 -0.14 10.80 -23.91
CA VAL A 64 -0.50 11.13 -22.53
C VAL A 64 -0.94 9.85 -21.83
N PHE A 65 -0.37 9.60 -20.66
CA PHE A 65 -0.74 8.47 -19.82
C PHE A 65 -1.39 8.96 -18.54
N HIS A 66 -2.63 8.58 -18.29
CA HIS A 66 -3.34 8.87 -17.06
C HIS A 66 -3.39 7.66 -16.15
N SER A 67 -2.94 7.83 -14.90
CA SER A 67 -3.15 6.84 -13.84
C SER A 67 -3.95 7.40 -12.66
N VAL A 68 -4.68 6.50 -12.01
CA VAL A 68 -5.33 6.76 -10.72
C VAL A 68 -4.85 5.74 -9.69
N HIS A 69 -4.39 6.21 -8.54
CA HIS A 69 -3.84 5.36 -7.49
C HIS A 69 -4.72 5.43 -6.23
N LEU A 70 -5.39 4.32 -5.92
CA LEU A 70 -6.32 4.20 -4.80
C LEU A 70 -5.59 3.73 -3.53
N CYS A 71 -5.90 4.40 -2.42
CA CYS A 71 -5.30 4.14 -1.11
C CYS A 71 -3.76 4.16 -1.14
N GLU A 72 -3.21 5.12 -1.87
CA GLU A 72 -1.83 5.10 -2.36
C GLU A 72 -0.80 5.71 -1.39
N ALA A 73 -1.22 6.40 -0.34
CA ALA A 73 -0.27 7.08 0.53
C ALA A 73 0.81 6.10 1.05
N PRO A 74 2.10 6.48 0.97
CA PRO A 74 2.62 7.83 0.70
C PRO A 74 2.89 8.16 -0.78
N GLY A 75 2.68 7.25 -1.74
CA GLY A 75 2.94 7.48 -3.17
C GLY A 75 4.06 6.65 -3.81
N PHE A 76 4.29 5.44 -3.29
CA PHE A 76 5.37 4.58 -3.76
C PHE A 76 5.13 4.02 -5.17
N PHE A 77 3.89 3.70 -5.54
CA PHE A 77 3.57 3.23 -6.89
C PHE A 77 3.63 4.37 -7.88
N ILE A 78 3.22 5.58 -7.50
CA ILE A 78 3.28 6.78 -8.35
C ILE A 78 4.73 7.06 -8.78
N THR A 79 5.63 7.12 -7.81
CA THR A 79 7.06 7.40 -8.03
C THR A 79 7.75 6.27 -8.80
N SER A 80 7.38 5.02 -8.51
CA SER A 80 7.84 3.83 -9.26
C SER A 80 7.37 3.83 -10.71
N LEU A 81 6.09 4.18 -10.94
CA LEU A 81 5.52 4.30 -12.28
C LEU A 81 6.19 5.40 -13.08
N ASN A 82 6.40 6.58 -12.48
CA ASN A 82 7.15 7.66 -13.13
C ASN A 82 8.55 7.18 -13.53
N HIS A 83 9.27 6.51 -12.62
CA HIS A 83 10.60 5.96 -12.92
C HIS A 83 10.56 4.97 -14.09
N TYR A 84 9.59 4.06 -14.11
CA TYR A 84 9.40 3.11 -15.21
C TYR A 84 9.12 3.82 -16.54
N LEU A 85 8.19 4.77 -16.57
CA LEU A 85 7.82 5.50 -17.78
C LEU A 85 8.99 6.32 -18.32
N LYS A 86 9.77 7.00 -17.47
CA LYS A 86 10.93 7.78 -17.94
C LYS A 86 12.03 6.93 -18.55
N LEU A 87 12.13 5.67 -18.15
CA LEU A 87 13.10 4.72 -18.72
C LEU A 87 12.60 4.07 -20.01
N ASN A 88 11.34 3.64 -20.05
CA ASN A 88 10.82 2.79 -21.11
C ASN A 88 9.97 3.54 -22.15
N HIS A 89 9.41 4.68 -21.77
CA HIS A 89 8.50 5.50 -22.58
C HIS A 89 8.75 7.01 -22.36
N PRO A 90 9.97 7.52 -22.62
CA PRO A 90 10.37 8.90 -22.29
C PRO A 90 9.51 9.99 -22.97
N GLU A 91 8.85 9.66 -24.07
CA GLU A 91 7.93 10.52 -24.82
C GLU A 91 6.56 10.71 -24.16
N ILE A 92 6.19 9.84 -23.22
CA ILE A 92 4.89 9.90 -22.55
C ILE A 92 4.86 11.06 -21.53
N ASP A 93 3.85 11.92 -21.67
CA ASP A 93 3.44 12.87 -20.65
C ASP A 93 2.60 12.15 -19.58
N PHE A 94 3.17 12.01 -18.39
CA PHE A 94 2.55 11.26 -17.30
C PHE A 94 1.67 12.18 -16.45
N LYS A 95 0.36 11.90 -16.45
CA LYS A 95 -0.64 12.53 -15.57
C LYS A 95 -1.11 11.51 -14.55
N TRP A 96 -1.15 11.90 -13.28
CA TRP A 96 -1.56 11.00 -12.22
C TRP A 96 -2.43 11.73 -11.20
N HIS A 97 -3.34 10.97 -10.62
CA HIS A 97 -4.18 11.37 -9.49
C HIS A 97 -4.19 10.25 -8.46
N ALA A 98 -4.40 10.58 -7.19
CA ALA A 98 -4.40 9.59 -6.12
C ALA A 98 -5.47 9.86 -5.08
N SER A 99 -5.96 8.81 -4.42
CA SER A 99 -6.83 8.92 -3.25
C SER A 99 -6.21 8.17 -2.07
N THR A 100 -6.51 8.64 -0.87
CA THR A 100 -6.06 8.06 0.40
C THR A 100 -6.84 8.72 1.52
N LEU A 101 -6.88 8.09 2.71
CA LEU A 101 -7.30 8.78 3.93
C LEU A 101 -6.47 10.05 4.11
N ASN A 102 -7.14 11.19 4.24
CA ASN A 102 -6.51 12.49 4.30
C ASN A 102 -5.74 12.65 5.63
N PRO A 103 -4.39 12.79 5.61
CA PRO A 103 -3.62 12.98 6.83
C PRO A 103 -3.83 14.36 7.48
N TYR A 104 -4.51 15.28 6.81
CA TYR A 104 -4.81 16.64 7.29
C TYR A 104 -6.25 16.82 7.76
N PHE A 105 -7.10 15.80 7.59
CA PHE A 105 -8.45 15.84 8.11
C PHE A 105 -8.45 15.47 9.59
N GLU A 106 -8.90 16.41 10.43
CA GLU A 106 -8.80 16.29 11.88
C GLU A 106 -9.64 15.16 12.47
N GLY A 107 -10.68 14.71 11.77
CA GLY A 107 -11.48 13.55 12.17
C GLY A 107 -10.80 12.20 11.91
N ASN A 108 -9.75 12.16 11.10
CA ASN A 108 -9.00 10.93 10.85
C ASN A 108 -8.05 10.61 12.00
N LEU A 109 -8.06 9.35 12.43
CA LEU A 109 -7.12 8.84 13.42
C LEU A 109 -5.72 8.75 12.82
N ILE A 110 -4.74 9.24 13.58
CA ILE A 110 -3.31 9.18 13.22
C ILE A 110 -2.86 7.76 12.88
N GLY A 111 -3.35 6.75 13.60
CA GLY A 111 -2.99 5.34 13.35
C GLY A 111 -3.57 4.75 12.05
N ARG A 112 -4.52 5.44 11.41
CA ARG A 112 -5.13 5.02 10.13
C ARG A 112 -4.56 5.77 8.94
N THR A 113 -3.99 6.96 9.14
CA THR A 113 -3.36 7.74 8.08
C THR A 113 -1.87 7.43 7.99
N VAL A 114 -1.28 7.77 6.85
CA VAL A 114 0.16 7.66 6.65
C VAL A 114 0.82 8.97 7.07
N PHE A 115 1.82 8.89 7.94
CA PHE A 115 2.56 10.04 8.45
C PHE A 115 3.46 10.69 7.40
N ASP A 116 4.09 9.87 6.55
CA ASP A 116 4.93 10.34 5.45
C ASP A 116 4.06 10.97 4.36
N ASP A 117 3.99 12.30 4.37
CA ASP A 117 3.18 13.11 3.47
C ASP A 117 4.02 14.00 2.56
N ARG A 118 5.31 13.68 2.41
CA ARG A 118 6.26 14.46 1.63
C ARG A 118 5.84 14.59 0.16
N LEU A 119 5.35 13.52 -0.46
CA LEU A 119 4.77 13.60 -1.80
C LEU A 119 3.42 14.35 -1.77
N ILE A 120 2.57 14.03 -0.79
CA ILE A 120 1.21 14.59 -0.67
C ILE A 120 1.25 16.12 -0.58
N SER A 121 2.04 16.65 0.35
CA SER A 121 2.17 18.09 0.61
C SER A 121 2.65 18.89 -0.60
N GLN A 122 3.56 18.33 -1.41
CA GLN A 122 4.12 18.98 -2.59
C GLN A 122 3.27 18.82 -3.84
N THR A 123 2.23 17.97 -3.82
CA THR A 123 1.40 17.65 -4.98
C THR A 123 -0.09 17.62 -4.61
N LEU A 124 -0.49 18.39 -3.60
CA LEU A 124 -1.80 18.29 -2.95
C LEU A 124 -2.97 18.39 -3.94
N GLU A 125 -2.82 19.16 -5.02
CA GLU A 125 -3.79 19.31 -6.10
C GLU A 125 -4.08 18.02 -6.89
N LYS A 126 -3.19 17.02 -6.80
CA LYS A 126 -3.33 15.71 -7.42
C LYS A 126 -3.98 14.67 -6.50
N TRP A 127 -4.20 15.01 -5.22
CA TRP A 127 -4.83 14.13 -4.25
C TRP A 127 -6.33 14.43 -4.11
N VAL A 128 -7.14 13.39 -4.26
CA VAL A 128 -8.60 13.45 -4.23
C VAL A 128 -9.09 12.90 -2.89
N PHE A 129 -9.58 13.80 -2.03
CA PHE A 129 -10.05 13.47 -0.68
C PHE A 129 -11.58 13.36 -0.56
N GLY A 130 -12.29 13.38 -1.69
CA GLY A 130 -13.76 13.38 -1.73
C GLY A 130 -14.38 14.68 -1.23
N ASP A 131 -15.71 14.74 -1.25
CA ASP A 131 -16.47 15.94 -0.89
C ASP A 131 -16.39 16.25 0.61
N ASP A 132 -16.22 15.20 1.43
CA ASP A 132 -16.10 15.31 2.89
C ASP A 132 -14.67 15.65 3.34
N TYR A 133 -13.72 15.60 2.41
CA TYR A 133 -12.29 15.85 2.60
C TYR A 133 -11.55 14.87 3.54
N ASP A 134 -12.20 13.80 3.99
CA ASP A 134 -11.58 12.77 4.84
C ASP A 134 -10.80 11.71 4.05
N GLY A 135 -11.07 11.59 2.75
CA GLY A 135 -10.45 10.60 1.87
C GLY A 135 -10.84 9.14 2.14
N ASP A 136 -11.92 8.89 2.89
CA ASP A 136 -12.37 7.53 3.20
C ASP A 136 -13.11 6.90 2.02
N ILE A 137 -12.44 6.04 1.26
CA ILE A 137 -13.03 5.33 0.11
C ILE A 137 -14.15 4.36 0.50
N LEU A 138 -14.30 4.04 1.80
CA LEU A 138 -15.38 3.18 2.28
C LEU A 138 -16.72 3.93 2.38
N LYS A 139 -16.74 5.24 2.13
CA LYS A 139 -17.96 6.06 2.07
C LYS A 139 -18.48 6.14 0.65
N GLU A 140 -19.76 5.85 0.47
CA GLU A 140 -20.45 5.94 -0.84
C GLU A 140 -20.27 7.31 -1.50
N ASN A 141 -20.39 8.40 -0.74
CA ASN A 141 -20.21 9.77 -1.25
C ASN A 141 -18.82 9.98 -1.84
N ASN A 142 -17.78 9.46 -1.17
CA ASN A 142 -16.40 9.58 -1.65
C ASN A 142 -16.16 8.72 -2.89
N ILE A 143 -16.73 7.51 -2.97
CA ILE A 143 -16.72 6.69 -4.19
C ILE A 143 -17.31 7.48 -5.36
N ARG A 144 -18.50 8.05 -5.18
CA ARG A 144 -19.20 8.83 -6.22
C ARG A 144 -18.44 10.09 -6.63
N SER A 145 -17.93 10.84 -5.65
CA SER A 145 -17.13 12.04 -5.88
C SER A 145 -15.85 11.73 -6.68
N LEU A 146 -15.14 10.67 -6.31
CA LEU A 146 -13.94 10.22 -7.01
C LEU A 146 -14.24 9.78 -8.45
N ILE A 147 -15.31 9.01 -8.67
CA ILE A 147 -15.74 8.61 -10.02
C ILE A 147 -16.06 9.84 -10.86
N LYS A 148 -16.85 10.78 -10.32
CA LYS A 148 -17.21 12.03 -11.00
C LYS A 148 -15.99 12.88 -11.34
N TYR A 149 -15.05 13.01 -10.41
CA TYR A 149 -13.79 13.69 -10.63
C TYR A 149 -13.02 13.05 -11.80
N CYS A 150 -12.89 11.72 -11.81
CA CYS A 150 -12.15 11.00 -12.86
C CYS A 150 -12.85 11.05 -14.23
N GLN A 151 -14.19 11.11 -14.25
CA GLN A 151 -14.96 11.27 -15.50
C GLN A 151 -14.71 12.61 -16.18
N SER A 152 -14.23 13.64 -15.46
CA SER A 152 -13.83 14.91 -16.07
C SER A 152 -12.63 14.82 -17.01
N PHE A 153 -11.90 13.70 -16.98
CA PHE A 153 -10.77 13.41 -17.87
C PHE A 153 -11.17 12.64 -19.14
N GLU A 154 -12.44 12.73 -19.56
CA GLU A 154 -12.98 12.14 -20.80
C GLU A 154 -12.72 10.62 -20.96
N HIS A 155 -12.69 9.88 -19.84
CA HIS A 155 -12.42 8.43 -19.80
C HIS A 155 -11.04 8.02 -20.33
N CYS A 156 -10.01 8.85 -20.12
CA CYS A 156 -8.65 8.56 -20.55
C CYS A 156 -7.81 7.78 -19.51
N ILE A 157 -8.40 7.22 -18.43
CA ILE A 157 -7.63 6.54 -17.38
C ILE A 157 -7.07 5.19 -17.88
N ASN A 158 -5.77 5.14 -18.12
CA ASN A 158 -5.08 3.97 -18.68
C ASN A 158 -4.73 2.92 -17.62
N LEU A 159 -4.49 3.35 -16.38
CA LEU A 159 -4.09 2.47 -15.29
C LEU A 159 -4.76 2.87 -13.98
N VAL A 160 -5.33 1.90 -13.29
CA VAL A 160 -5.73 2.05 -11.89
C VAL A 160 -4.90 1.11 -11.02
N THR A 161 -4.31 1.63 -9.94
CA THR A 161 -3.65 0.80 -8.93
C THR A 161 -4.39 0.91 -7.60
N ALA A 162 -4.39 -0.17 -6.84
CA ALA A 162 -4.98 -0.26 -5.51
C ALA A 162 -4.01 -1.00 -4.58
N ASP A 163 -3.38 -0.27 -3.65
CA ASP A 163 -2.44 -0.82 -2.65
C ASP A 163 -3.01 -0.73 -1.22
N GLY A 164 -4.33 -0.52 -1.10
CA GLY A 164 -5.03 -0.39 0.17
C GLY A 164 -4.76 -1.56 1.11
N SER A 165 -4.64 -1.23 2.40
CA SER A 165 -4.66 -2.26 3.45
C SER A 165 -5.14 -1.69 4.76
N ILE A 166 -5.70 -2.58 5.56
CA ILE A 166 -6.10 -2.32 6.95
C ILE A 166 -5.10 -3.05 7.84
N ASP A 167 -4.73 -2.44 8.96
CA ASP A 167 -3.85 -3.09 9.92
C ASP A 167 -4.58 -4.23 10.62
N CYS A 168 -4.18 -5.46 10.31
CA CYS A 168 -4.71 -6.68 10.91
C CYS A 168 -3.66 -7.40 11.76
N SER A 169 -2.66 -6.68 12.31
CA SER A 169 -1.58 -7.26 13.13
C SER A 169 -2.07 -8.09 14.33
N ASP A 170 -3.28 -7.78 14.81
CA ASP A 170 -3.89 -8.40 15.97
C ASP A 170 -4.85 -9.56 15.60
N GLN A 171 -5.26 -9.67 14.34
CA GLN A 171 -6.05 -10.79 13.80
C GLN A 171 -5.63 -11.10 12.35
N PRO A 172 -4.40 -11.62 12.12
CA PRO A 172 -3.92 -11.91 10.77
C PRO A 172 -4.81 -12.89 9.99
N GLU A 173 -5.48 -13.81 10.69
CA GLU A 173 -6.41 -14.78 10.14
C GLU A 173 -7.67 -14.15 9.52
N ASN A 174 -8.12 -13.01 10.04
CA ASN A 174 -9.32 -12.30 9.56
C ASN A 174 -8.97 -11.21 8.54
N GLN A 175 -7.72 -11.18 8.05
CA GLN A 175 -7.26 -10.13 7.14
C GLN A 175 -8.10 -10.08 5.86
N GLU A 176 -8.51 -11.23 5.33
CA GLU A 176 -9.29 -11.30 4.11
C GLU A 176 -10.69 -10.69 4.28
N GLU A 177 -11.40 -11.07 5.35
CA GLU A 177 -12.70 -10.51 5.69
C GLU A 177 -12.60 -9.00 6.01
N SER A 178 -11.61 -8.61 6.80
CA SER A 178 -11.41 -7.23 7.23
C SER A 178 -11.15 -6.28 6.06
N VAL A 179 -10.41 -6.72 5.04
CA VAL A 179 -10.04 -5.91 3.88
C VAL A 179 -11.05 -6.06 2.73
N SER A 180 -11.97 -7.03 2.78
CA SER A 180 -12.93 -7.31 1.69
C SER A 180 -13.75 -6.08 1.26
N LYS A 181 -14.22 -5.27 2.22
CA LYS A 181 -14.95 -4.03 1.94
C LYS A 181 -14.06 -3.00 1.23
N LEU A 182 -12.79 -2.91 1.60
CA LEU A 182 -11.82 -2.03 0.95
C LEU A 182 -11.56 -2.47 -0.50
N HIS A 183 -11.26 -3.75 -0.72
CA HIS A 183 -11.05 -4.29 -2.08
C HIS A 183 -12.30 -4.10 -2.97
N LEU A 184 -13.50 -4.23 -2.40
CA LEU A 184 -14.73 -3.99 -3.16
C LEU A 184 -14.86 -2.51 -3.55
N ALA A 185 -14.60 -1.57 -2.64
CA ALA A 185 -14.61 -0.15 -2.97
C ALA A 185 -13.59 0.18 -4.08
N GLU A 186 -12.37 -0.36 -3.97
CA GLU A 186 -11.31 -0.21 -4.98
C GLU A 186 -11.71 -0.82 -6.33
N LEU A 187 -12.33 -2.00 -6.33
CA LEU A 187 -12.86 -2.65 -7.53
C LEU A 187 -13.93 -1.79 -8.21
N ILE A 188 -14.94 -1.33 -7.46
CA ILE A 188 -16.04 -0.53 -7.99
C ILE A 188 -15.51 0.74 -8.64
N VAL A 189 -14.64 1.47 -7.95
CA VAL A 189 -14.04 2.70 -8.49
C VAL A 189 -13.24 2.38 -9.75
N SER A 190 -12.40 1.34 -9.73
CA SER A 190 -11.56 0.98 -10.89
C SER A 190 -12.40 0.67 -12.13
N LEU A 191 -13.42 -0.18 -12.00
CA LEU A 191 -14.31 -0.54 -13.11
C LEU A 191 -15.09 0.66 -13.66
N ALA A 192 -15.42 1.63 -12.80
CA ALA A 192 -16.16 2.83 -13.20
C ALA A 192 -15.31 3.87 -13.96
N ILE A 193 -14.01 3.93 -13.71
CA ILE A 193 -13.14 4.99 -14.24
C ILE A 193 -12.22 4.53 -15.38
N LEU A 194 -11.90 3.24 -15.45
CA LEU A 194 -10.97 2.71 -16.45
C LEU A 194 -11.43 2.96 -17.89
N ALA A 195 -10.48 3.37 -18.73
CA ALA A 195 -10.63 3.42 -20.17
C ALA A 195 -10.73 2.00 -20.75
N ASP A 196 -11.37 1.85 -21.92
CA ASP A 196 -11.29 0.59 -22.67
C ASP A 196 -9.82 0.26 -22.97
N LYS A 197 -9.48 -1.02 -22.88
CA LYS A 197 -8.09 -1.53 -22.98
C LYS A 197 -7.13 -1.12 -21.86
N GLY A 198 -7.60 -0.38 -20.85
CA GLY A 198 -6.80 -0.02 -19.68
C GLY A 198 -6.41 -1.23 -18.82
N SER A 199 -5.49 -1.02 -17.88
CA SER A 199 -4.98 -2.04 -16.97
C SER A 199 -5.35 -1.72 -15.52
N MET A 200 -5.44 -2.76 -14.70
CA MET A 200 -5.67 -2.63 -13.26
C MET A 200 -4.65 -3.47 -12.50
N LEU A 201 -4.19 -2.95 -11.36
CA LEU A 201 -3.41 -3.71 -10.38
C LEU A 201 -4.03 -3.52 -9.01
N ILE A 202 -4.41 -4.62 -8.35
CA ILE A 202 -4.96 -4.60 -7.00
C ILE A 202 -4.18 -5.55 -6.10
N LYS A 203 -3.77 -5.06 -4.93
CA LYS A 203 -3.19 -5.90 -3.90
C LYS A 203 -4.27 -6.80 -3.33
N MET A 204 -3.96 -8.07 -3.17
CA MET A 204 -4.76 -9.02 -2.42
C MET A 204 -3.86 -9.80 -1.45
N PHE A 205 -4.49 -10.57 -0.56
CA PHE A 205 -3.78 -11.44 0.36
C PHE A 205 -4.10 -12.89 0.01
N THR A 206 -4.79 -13.60 0.90
CA THR A 206 -5.47 -14.83 0.56
C THR A 206 -6.73 -14.54 -0.26
N PHE A 207 -7.23 -15.56 -0.93
CA PHE A 207 -8.45 -15.50 -1.73
C PHE A 207 -9.28 -16.78 -1.54
N PHE A 208 -9.49 -17.13 -0.27
CA PHE A 208 -10.26 -18.31 0.14
C PHE A 208 -11.73 -17.98 0.41
N GLU A 209 -12.02 -16.72 0.73
CA GLU A 209 -13.36 -16.24 1.04
C GLU A 209 -14.15 -15.95 -0.23
N THR A 210 -15.46 -16.11 -0.12
CA THR A 210 -16.35 -15.92 -1.27
C THR A 210 -16.29 -14.48 -1.80
N SER A 211 -16.03 -13.50 -0.94
CA SER A 211 -15.86 -12.10 -1.34
C SER A 211 -14.67 -11.93 -2.31
N SER A 212 -13.51 -12.51 -1.97
CA SER A 212 -12.31 -12.49 -2.81
C SER A 212 -12.51 -13.26 -4.12
N ILE A 213 -13.14 -14.45 -4.05
CA ILE A 213 -13.45 -15.25 -5.24
C ILE A 213 -14.38 -14.48 -6.19
N SER A 214 -15.38 -13.77 -5.64
CA SER A 214 -16.29 -12.92 -6.42
C SER A 214 -15.54 -11.80 -7.12
N ILE A 215 -14.62 -11.12 -6.41
CA ILE A 215 -13.77 -10.06 -6.98
C ILE A 215 -12.92 -10.62 -8.13
N LEU A 216 -12.24 -11.75 -7.92
CA LEU A 216 -11.43 -12.40 -8.94
C LEU A 216 -12.26 -12.77 -10.17
N TYR A 217 -13.46 -13.31 -9.97
CA TYR A 217 -14.34 -13.69 -11.06
C TYR A 217 -14.84 -12.48 -11.86
N ILE A 218 -15.22 -11.40 -11.18
CA ILE A 218 -15.62 -10.14 -11.83
C ILE A 218 -14.46 -9.61 -12.68
N LEU A 219 -13.24 -9.57 -12.11
CA LEU A 219 -12.04 -9.14 -12.84
C LEU A 219 -11.79 -10.05 -14.06
N ASN A 220 -11.89 -11.36 -13.92
CA ASN A 220 -11.73 -12.30 -15.04
C ASN A 220 -12.75 -12.05 -16.17
N CYS A 221 -13.98 -11.69 -15.84
CA CYS A 221 -14.98 -11.32 -16.83
C CYS A 221 -14.66 -9.99 -17.51
N CYS A 222 -14.07 -9.05 -16.77
CA CYS A 222 -13.88 -7.65 -17.19
C CYS A 222 -12.55 -7.38 -17.91
N PHE A 223 -11.55 -8.23 -17.79
CA PHE A 223 -10.24 -8.06 -18.43
C PHE A 223 -9.96 -9.16 -19.45
N GLU A 224 -9.18 -8.85 -20.48
CA GLU A 224 -8.75 -9.82 -21.50
C GLU A 224 -7.83 -10.87 -20.90
N GLU A 225 -6.96 -10.45 -19.99
CA GLU A 225 -6.08 -11.31 -19.22
C GLU A 225 -6.15 -10.96 -17.74
N LEU A 226 -6.12 -11.98 -16.89
CA LEU A 226 -6.03 -11.85 -15.45
C LEU A 226 -4.86 -12.67 -14.92
N HIS A 227 -3.95 -12.02 -14.20
CA HIS A 227 -2.75 -12.66 -13.63
C HIS A 227 -2.73 -12.48 -12.13
N ILE A 228 -2.28 -13.50 -11.39
CA ILE A 228 -1.97 -13.39 -9.96
C ILE A 228 -0.45 -13.49 -9.82
N PHE A 229 0.17 -12.46 -9.27
CA PHE A 229 1.62 -12.33 -9.21
C PHE A 229 2.10 -12.03 -7.79
N LYS A 230 3.17 -12.70 -7.37
CA LYS A 230 3.89 -12.40 -6.12
C LYS A 230 5.30 -11.89 -6.47
N PRO A 231 5.52 -10.56 -6.45
CA PRO A 231 6.84 -9.98 -6.72
C PRO A 231 7.91 -10.54 -5.77
N ALA A 232 9.13 -10.75 -6.25
CA ALA A 232 10.23 -11.27 -5.45
C ALA A 232 10.62 -10.30 -4.32
N THR A 233 10.38 -9.00 -4.52
CA THR A 233 10.58 -7.95 -3.53
C THR A 233 9.46 -7.87 -2.50
N SER A 234 8.35 -8.62 -2.63
CA SER A 234 7.40 -8.82 -1.53
C SER A 234 7.98 -9.78 -0.47
N LYS A 235 7.51 -9.68 0.78
CA LYS A 235 8.00 -10.57 1.84
C LYS A 235 7.51 -11.99 1.54
N GLU A 236 8.43 -12.91 1.31
CA GLU A 236 8.12 -14.28 0.91
C GLU A 236 7.17 -15.01 1.88
N GLY A 237 7.26 -14.72 3.19
CA GLY A 237 6.43 -15.35 4.21
C GLY A 237 5.03 -14.73 4.39
N ASN A 238 4.70 -13.63 3.72
CA ASN A 238 3.36 -13.03 3.80
C ASN A 238 2.42 -13.61 2.72
N SER A 239 1.12 -13.38 2.89
CA SER A 239 0.11 -13.82 1.93
C SER A 239 -0.12 -12.79 0.81
N GLU A 240 0.63 -11.69 0.77
CA GLU A 240 0.44 -10.62 -0.21
C GLU A 240 0.76 -11.10 -1.63
N VAL A 241 -0.18 -10.83 -2.53
CA VAL A 241 -0.10 -11.03 -3.98
C VAL A 241 -0.73 -9.81 -4.68
N TYR A 242 -0.49 -9.67 -5.98
CA TYR A 242 -1.09 -8.65 -6.82
C TYR A 242 -1.88 -9.32 -7.93
N VAL A 243 -3.13 -8.90 -8.10
CA VAL A 243 -3.96 -9.30 -9.23
C VAL A 243 -3.85 -8.22 -10.30
N ILE A 244 -3.47 -8.63 -11.50
CA ILE A 244 -3.17 -7.74 -12.63
C ILE A 244 -4.16 -8.07 -13.74
N GLY A 245 -5.06 -7.13 -14.02
CA GLY A 245 -5.98 -7.18 -15.15
C GLY A 245 -5.43 -6.37 -16.32
N ILE A 246 -5.36 -6.95 -17.51
CA ILE A 246 -4.87 -6.30 -18.72
C ILE A 246 -5.99 -6.30 -19.76
N GLY A 247 -6.18 -5.17 -20.44
CA GLY A 247 -7.17 -5.04 -21.50
C GLY A 247 -8.60 -4.98 -20.95
N TYR A 248 -8.94 -3.93 -20.21
CA TYR A 248 -10.28 -3.73 -19.68
C TYR A 248 -11.32 -3.71 -20.81
N LYS A 249 -12.37 -4.53 -20.69
CA LYS A 249 -13.50 -4.64 -21.62
C LYS A 249 -14.65 -3.75 -21.15
N LYS A 250 -14.62 -2.47 -21.52
CA LYS A 250 -15.57 -1.46 -21.00
C LYS A 250 -17.04 -1.81 -21.30
N ASN A 251 -17.31 -2.55 -22.36
CA ASN A 251 -18.67 -2.95 -22.76
C ASN A 251 -19.27 -4.11 -21.95
N VAL A 252 -18.48 -4.78 -21.09
CA VAL A 252 -18.96 -5.92 -20.29
C VAL A 252 -19.86 -5.46 -19.14
N LEU A 253 -19.55 -4.32 -18.51
CA LEU A 253 -20.31 -3.78 -17.39
C LEU A 253 -21.08 -2.53 -17.83
N THR A 254 -22.39 -2.53 -17.61
CA THR A 254 -23.20 -1.33 -17.82
C THR A 254 -23.05 -0.37 -16.64
N ASN A 255 -23.23 0.94 -16.89
CA ASN A 255 -23.28 1.93 -15.81
C ASN A 255 -24.34 1.58 -14.75
N ASP A 256 -25.48 1.00 -15.17
CA ASP A 256 -26.52 0.52 -14.27
C ASP A 256 -26.04 -0.60 -13.33
N LEU A 257 -25.16 -1.49 -13.80
CA LEU A 257 -24.60 -2.56 -12.97
C LEU A 257 -23.60 -1.98 -11.96
N ILE A 258 -22.77 -1.03 -12.37
CA ILE A 258 -21.87 -0.31 -11.47
C ILE A 258 -22.68 0.44 -10.39
N GLU A 259 -23.77 1.11 -10.78
CA GLU A 259 -24.66 1.79 -9.84
C GLU A 259 -25.29 0.80 -8.84
N LYS A 260 -25.72 -0.39 -9.28
CA LYS A 260 -26.20 -1.44 -8.38
C LYS A 260 -25.12 -1.95 -7.43
N MET A 261 -23.86 -2.03 -7.87
CA MET A 261 -22.74 -2.39 -6.99
C MET A 261 -22.51 -1.32 -5.91
N ILE A 262 -22.57 -0.03 -6.27
CA ILE A 262 -22.46 1.10 -5.33
C ILE A 262 -23.60 1.06 -4.29
N ILE A 263 -24.84 0.85 -4.74
CA ILE A 263 -25.99 0.75 -3.82
C ILE A 263 -25.85 -0.47 -2.90
N SER A 264 -25.42 -1.62 -3.44
CA SER A 264 -25.26 -2.85 -2.65
C SER A 264 -24.09 -2.76 -1.66
N PHE A 265 -23.06 -1.99 -1.98
CA PHE A 265 -21.93 -1.71 -1.08
C PHE A 265 -22.37 -1.06 0.23
N LYS A 266 -23.42 -0.22 0.18
CA LYS A 266 -24.00 0.43 1.36
C LYS A 266 -24.70 -0.54 2.32
N ASP A 267 -25.34 -1.57 1.77
CA ASP A 267 -26.23 -2.45 2.54
C ASP A 267 -25.48 -3.48 3.42
N GLU A 268 -24.14 -3.54 3.38
CA GLU A 268 -23.20 -4.40 4.15
C GLU A 268 -23.50 -5.91 4.22
N THR A 269 -24.62 -6.37 3.65
CA THR A 269 -25.23 -7.68 3.92
C THR A 269 -25.29 -8.60 2.71
N LYS A 270 -24.79 -8.16 1.54
CA LYS A 270 -24.89 -8.93 0.30
C LYS A 270 -23.52 -9.35 -0.21
N MET A 271 -23.34 -10.65 -0.35
CA MET A 271 -22.30 -11.22 -1.20
C MET A 271 -22.43 -10.64 -2.61
N LEU A 272 -21.31 -10.25 -3.22
CA LEU A 272 -21.27 -9.72 -4.58
C LEU A 272 -21.90 -10.69 -5.57
N LEU A 273 -21.48 -11.95 -5.49
CA LEU A 273 -21.97 -13.04 -6.31
C LEU A 273 -22.11 -14.30 -5.46
N PRO A 274 -23.24 -15.02 -5.55
CA PRO A 274 -23.35 -16.37 -4.98
C PRO A 274 -22.32 -17.32 -5.63
N LEU A 275 -21.78 -18.28 -4.88
CA LEU A 275 -20.80 -19.24 -5.44
C LEU A 275 -21.40 -20.08 -6.57
N GLU A 276 -22.72 -20.29 -6.54
CA GLU A 276 -23.46 -21.11 -7.51
C GLU A 276 -23.45 -20.51 -8.92
N VAL A 277 -23.24 -19.20 -9.05
CA VAL A 277 -23.16 -18.53 -10.36
C VAL A 277 -21.75 -18.53 -10.94
N ILE A 278 -20.75 -18.94 -10.16
CA ILE A 278 -19.35 -18.97 -10.59
C ILE A 278 -19.04 -20.35 -11.22
N PRO A 279 -18.52 -20.40 -12.46
CA PRO A 279 -18.17 -21.66 -13.13
C PRO A 279 -17.21 -22.52 -12.30
N LYS A 280 -17.44 -23.83 -12.29
CA LYS A 280 -16.63 -24.78 -11.52
C LYS A 280 -15.19 -24.85 -12.01
N GLU A 281 -15.00 -24.65 -13.31
CA GLU A 281 -13.70 -24.60 -13.97
C GLU A 281 -12.87 -23.43 -13.43
N PHE A 282 -13.49 -22.25 -13.29
CA PHE A 282 -12.84 -21.08 -12.70
C PHE A 282 -12.51 -21.31 -11.22
N LEU A 283 -13.45 -21.88 -10.45
CA LEU A 283 -13.19 -22.22 -9.04
C LEU A 283 -12.01 -23.18 -8.89
N HIS A 284 -11.89 -24.15 -9.79
CA HIS A 284 -10.74 -25.07 -9.80
C HIS A 284 -9.42 -24.33 -10.04
N GLU A 285 -9.36 -23.41 -11.01
CA GLU A 285 -8.17 -22.58 -11.24
C GLU A 285 -7.78 -21.73 -10.03
N VAL A 286 -8.77 -21.11 -9.37
CA VAL A 286 -8.55 -20.34 -8.14
C VAL A 286 -7.96 -21.24 -7.04
N VAL A 287 -8.47 -22.46 -6.87
CA VAL A 287 -7.94 -23.43 -5.88
C VAL A 287 -6.51 -23.83 -6.20
N GLU A 288 -6.17 -24.07 -7.47
CA GLU A 288 -4.81 -24.41 -7.87
C GLU A 288 -3.85 -23.24 -7.64
N ALA A 289 -4.25 -22.02 -7.99
CA ALA A 289 -3.48 -20.81 -7.72
C ALA A 289 -3.26 -20.62 -6.20
N ALA A 290 -4.31 -20.79 -5.40
CA ALA A 290 -4.22 -20.64 -3.95
C ALA A 290 -3.27 -21.67 -3.34
N ARG A 291 -3.32 -22.93 -3.82
CA ARG A 291 -2.42 -24.01 -3.39
C ARG A 291 -0.97 -23.70 -3.75
N PHE A 292 -0.72 -23.16 -4.95
CA PHE A 292 0.61 -22.77 -5.40
C PHE A 292 1.24 -21.72 -4.46
N PHE A 293 0.56 -20.60 -4.20
CA PHE A 293 1.09 -19.54 -3.32
C PHE A 293 1.20 -20.00 -1.86
N MET A 294 0.24 -20.79 -1.38
CA MET A 294 0.30 -21.40 -0.05
C MET A 294 1.56 -22.27 0.12
N ASN A 295 1.87 -23.11 -0.86
CA ASN A 295 3.05 -23.98 -0.79
C ASN A 295 4.35 -23.18 -0.75
N LEU A 296 4.46 -22.10 -1.53
CA LEU A 296 5.60 -21.19 -1.48
C LEU A 296 5.75 -20.56 -0.08
N GLN A 297 4.65 -20.03 0.47
CA GLN A 297 4.64 -19.42 1.80
C GLN A 297 5.03 -20.42 2.89
N VAL A 298 4.46 -21.63 2.86
CA VAL A 298 4.75 -22.69 3.84
C VAL A 298 6.24 -23.03 3.83
N ASN A 299 6.84 -23.23 2.65
CA ASN A 299 8.26 -23.56 2.53
C ASN A 299 9.16 -22.48 3.16
N VAL A 300 8.81 -21.20 2.96
CA VAL A 300 9.54 -20.06 3.52
C VAL A 300 9.39 -20.00 5.04
N ILE A 301 8.17 -20.16 5.56
CA ILE A 301 7.90 -20.12 7.00
C ILE A 301 8.65 -21.25 7.71
N GLU A 302 8.55 -22.49 7.22
CA GLU A 302 9.27 -23.64 7.81
C GLU A 302 10.79 -23.45 7.77
N GLY A 303 11.32 -22.95 6.65
CA GLY A 303 12.75 -22.63 6.53
C GLY A 303 13.20 -21.56 7.53
N ASN A 304 12.39 -20.53 7.75
CA ASN A 304 12.66 -19.48 8.73
C ASN A 304 12.59 -20.01 10.17
N ILE A 305 11.58 -20.83 10.51
CA ILE A 305 11.48 -21.45 11.84
C ILE A 305 12.71 -22.31 12.13
N LYS A 306 13.08 -23.19 11.19
CA LYS A 306 14.25 -24.07 11.33
C LYS A 306 15.55 -23.28 11.58
N THR A 307 15.76 -22.21 10.81
CA THR A 307 16.97 -21.38 10.91
C THR A 307 16.95 -20.41 12.08
N PHE A 308 15.77 -20.10 12.63
CA PHE A 308 15.64 -19.32 13.85
C PHE A 308 16.04 -20.15 15.07
N GLN A 309 15.58 -21.40 15.13
CA GLN A 309 15.84 -22.31 16.25
C GLN A 309 17.29 -22.82 16.28
N ARG A 310 17.94 -22.93 15.11
CA ARG A 310 19.31 -23.46 15.01
C ARG A 310 20.14 -22.61 14.06
N TYR A 311 21.25 -22.08 14.58
CA TYR A 311 22.24 -21.40 13.75
C TYR A 311 22.90 -22.39 12.78
N ASP A 312 22.92 -22.01 11.50
CA ASP A 312 23.58 -22.75 10.43
C ASP A 312 24.49 -21.79 9.66
N LYS A 313 25.81 -21.99 9.80
CA LYS A 313 26.84 -21.16 9.14
C LYS A 313 26.75 -21.27 7.61
N TYR A 314 26.54 -22.47 7.09
CA TYR A 314 26.50 -22.73 5.66
C TYR A 314 25.28 -22.06 5.02
N GLU A 315 24.11 -22.21 5.65
CA GLU A 315 22.89 -21.56 5.16
C GLU A 315 22.95 -20.02 5.21
N ASN A 316 23.67 -19.47 6.20
CA ASN A 316 23.90 -18.03 6.27
C ASN A 316 24.87 -17.53 5.19
N GLU A 317 25.91 -18.31 4.87
CA GLU A 317 26.79 -18.03 3.72
C GLU A 317 26.06 -18.15 2.38
N ARG A 318 25.21 -19.17 2.23
CA ARG A 318 24.39 -19.38 1.03
C ARG A 318 23.46 -18.20 0.78
N ILE A 319 22.72 -17.75 1.79
CA ILE A 319 21.80 -16.60 1.68
C ILE A 319 22.54 -15.31 1.40
N ARG A 320 23.73 -15.10 1.99
CA ARG A 320 24.54 -13.91 1.68
C ARG A 320 24.91 -13.85 0.19
N LYS A 321 25.37 -14.97 -0.38
CA LYS A 321 25.69 -15.07 -1.81
C LYS A 321 24.44 -14.90 -2.68
N LEU A 322 23.32 -15.47 -2.25
CA LEU A 322 22.05 -15.36 -2.97
C LEU A 322 21.58 -13.90 -3.06
N LYS A 323 21.67 -13.13 -1.97
CA LYS A 323 21.27 -11.71 -1.97
C LYS A 323 22.00 -10.88 -3.03
N SER A 324 23.32 -11.06 -3.17
CA SER A 324 24.09 -10.35 -4.20
C SER A 324 23.63 -10.73 -5.61
N ARG A 325 23.42 -12.02 -5.86
CA ARG A 325 22.90 -12.51 -7.16
C ARG A 325 21.48 -12.03 -7.45
N MET A 326 20.63 -11.90 -6.43
CA MET A 326 19.27 -11.38 -6.59
C MET A 326 19.28 -9.93 -7.04
N VAL A 327 20.19 -9.09 -6.53
CA VAL A 327 20.35 -7.71 -6.99
C VAL A 327 20.78 -7.66 -8.45
N GLU A 328 21.82 -8.42 -8.81
CA GLU A 328 22.29 -8.51 -10.20
C GLU A 328 21.17 -8.97 -11.14
N HIS A 329 20.46 -10.04 -10.77
CA HIS A 329 19.35 -10.57 -11.56
C HIS A 329 18.21 -9.57 -11.70
N PHE A 330 17.83 -8.87 -10.62
CA PHE A 330 16.79 -7.84 -10.65
C PHE A 330 17.13 -6.72 -11.64
N VAL A 331 18.35 -6.19 -11.57
CA VAL A 331 18.80 -5.11 -12.47
C VAL A 331 18.89 -5.59 -13.92
N MET A 332 19.38 -6.81 -14.16
CA MET A 332 19.44 -7.37 -15.51
C MET A 332 18.06 -7.63 -16.10
N LEU A 333 17.13 -8.18 -15.30
CA LEU A 333 15.81 -8.57 -15.74
C LEU A 333 14.94 -7.34 -16.05
N TYR A 334 14.91 -6.38 -15.12
CA TYR A 334 14.01 -5.22 -15.22
C TYR A 334 14.69 -3.96 -15.76
N LYS A 335 16.00 -4.03 -16.06
CA LYS A 335 16.78 -2.97 -16.72
C LYS A 335 16.68 -1.59 -16.06
N ILE A 336 16.44 -1.57 -14.75
CA ILE A 336 16.35 -0.31 -14.01
C ILE A 336 17.72 0.37 -13.92
N HIS A 337 17.75 1.66 -14.25
CA HIS A 337 18.93 2.51 -14.09
C HIS A 337 18.52 3.92 -13.61
N PRO A 338 19.47 4.77 -13.18
CA PRO A 338 19.15 6.13 -12.75
C PRO A 338 18.44 6.94 -13.85
N ILE A 339 17.52 7.79 -13.41
CA ILE A 339 16.92 8.88 -14.21
C ILE A 339 17.47 10.23 -13.70
N ARG A 340 17.35 11.28 -14.51
CA ARG A 340 17.82 12.61 -14.10
C ARG A 340 16.90 13.22 -13.04
N GLU A 341 17.42 14.11 -12.20
CA GLU A 341 16.63 14.72 -11.12
C GLU A 341 15.41 15.46 -11.65
N GLU A 342 15.52 16.18 -12.79
CA GLU A 342 14.41 16.88 -13.44
C GLU A 342 13.32 15.96 -14.03
N GLN A 343 13.56 14.65 -14.06
CA GLN A 343 12.59 13.65 -14.50
C GLN A 343 11.81 13.04 -13.33
N LYS A 344 12.24 13.27 -12.08
CA LYS A 344 11.54 12.83 -10.87
C LYS A 344 10.31 13.71 -10.62
N ILE A 345 9.35 13.23 -9.83
CA ILE A 345 8.08 13.96 -9.62
C ILE A 345 8.33 15.27 -8.86
N LEU A 346 9.22 15.25 -7.87
CA LEU A 346 9.57 16.40 -7.05
C LEU A 346 10.89 17.04 -7.46
N ASN A 347 11.45 16.73 -8.63
CA ASN A 347 12.68 17.34 -9.15
C ASN A 347 13.88 17.32 -8.18
N GLY A 348 13.95 16.31 -7.30
CA GLY A 348 15.02 16.22 -6.28
C GLY A 348 14.86 17.17 -5.08
N LEU A 349 13.71 17.84 -4.91
CA LEU A 349 13.44 18.77 -3.80
C LEU A 349 13.50 18.12 -2.41
N ILE A 350 13.32 16.80 -2.35
CA ILE A 350 13.30 16.05 -1.10
C ILE A 350 14.45 15.06 -1.12
N GLU A 351 15.41 15.24 -0.22
CA GLU A 351 16.41 14.22 0.02
C GLU A 351 15.72 12.94 0.49
N ASN A 352 16.16 11.79 -0.04
CA ASN A 352 15.74 10.48 0.44
C ASN A 352 16.30 10.25 1.86
N ILE A 353 15.70 10.90 2.86
CA ILE A 353 16.07 10.68 4.25
C ILE A 353 15.50 9.33 4.68
N ASP A 354 16.36 8.45 5.20
CA ASP A 354 16.06 7.08 5.64
C ASP A 354 15.30 7.06 6.99
N ILE A 355 14.41 8.03 7.22
CA ILE A 355 13.55 8.08 8.41
C ILE A 355 12.26 7.34 8.08
N ASN A 356 12.05 6.19 8.74
CA ASN A 356 10.73 5.57 8.76
C ASN A 356 9.79 6.42 9.62
N LEU A 357 9.03 7.33 9.01
CA LEU A 357 8.06 8.19 9.71
C LEU A 357 6.83 7.42 10.18
N ASN A 358 6.63 6.18 9.72
CA ASN A 358 5.50 5.30 10.03
C ASN A 358 5.93 4.10 10.88
N VAL A 359 6.67 4.32 11.99
CA VAL A 359 7.03 3.21 12.88
C VAL A 359 5.78 2.73 13.62
N ARG A 360 5.23 1.59 13.19
CA ARG A 360 4.26 0.85 13.99
C ARG A 360 5.00 0.11 15.09
N VAL A 361 4.80 0.54 16.33
CA VAL A 361 5.41 -0.09 17.51
C VAL A 361 4.48 -1.20 18.00
N HIS A 362 4.61 -2.38 17.40
CA HIS A 362 4.06 -3.60 17.99
C HIS A 362 5.18 -4.22 18.84
N THR A 363 4.95 -4.33 20.15
CA THR A 363 5.87 -4.99 21.06
C THR A 363 5.29 -6.29 21.58
N GLY A 364 6.18 -7.25 21.85
CA GLY A 364 5.80 -8.54 22.41
C GLY A 364 5.35 -9.55 21.36
N SER A 365 5.10 -10.78 21.81
CA SER A 365 4.49 -11.84 21.00
C SER A 365 3.00 -11.59 20.77
N HIS A 366 2.41 -12.28 19.79
CA HIS A 366 0.96 -12.17 19.56
C HIS A 366 0.17 -12.69 20.77
N SER A 367 0.64 -13.78 21.39
CA SER A 367 0.08 -14.32 22.64
C SER A 367 0.11 -13.30 23.78
N GLU A 368 1.21 -12.54 23.93
CA GLU A 368 1.33 -11.45 24.91
C GLU A 368 0.32 -10.32 24.65
N ARG A 369 0.12 -9.95 23.38
CA ARG A 369 -0.86 -8.90 23.01
C ARG A 369 -2.30 -9.32 23.28
N ILE A 370 -2.65 -10.58 23.00
CA ILE A 370 -3.96 -11.14 23.35
C ILE A 370 -4.16 -11.11 24.87
N ASN A 371 -3.19 -11.62 25.63
CA ASN A 371 -3.27 -11.63 27.10
C ASN A 371 -3.43 -10.22 27.68
N PHE A 372 -2.76 -9.22 27.11
CA PHE A 372 -2.91 -7.82 27.50
C PHE A 372 -4.36 -7.32 27.39
N GLN A 373 -5.16 -7.81 26.44
CA GLN A 373 -6.57 -7.41 26.29
C GLN A 373 -7.42 -7.87 27.49
N TYR A 374 -7.06 -8.98 28.13
CA TYR A 374 -7.79 -9.57 29.26
C TYR A 374 -7.31 -9.09 30.64
N LEU A 375 -6.25 -8.29 30.71
CA LEU A 375 -5.77 -7.71 31.97
C LEU A 375 -6.77 -6.71 32.56
N GLU A 376 -6.73 -6.59 33.89
CA GLU A 376 -7.49 -5.57 34.62
C GLU A 376 -6.99 -4.17 34.26
N GLN A 377 -7.87 -3.17 34.44
CA GLN A 377 -7.56 -1.79 34.01
C GLN A 377 -6.36 -1.18 34.75
N SER A 378 -6.18 -1.54 36.03
CA SER A 378 -5.02 -1.13 36.84
C SER A 378 -3.70 -1.70 36.31
N GLU A 379 -3.70 -2.97 35.90
CA GLU A 379 -2.53 -3.66 35.35
C GLU A 379 -2.16 -3.09 33.97
N LYS A 380 -3.16 -2.82 33.12
CA LYS A 380 -2.96 -2.14 31.83
C LYS A 380 -2.30 -0.77 32.02
N CYS A 381 -2.77 0.02 32.99
CA CYS A 381 -2.19 1.32 33.33
C CYS A 381 -0.73 1.19 33.77
N GLN A 382 -0.41 0.20 34.61
CA GLN A 382 0.97 -0.02 35.07
C GLN A 382 1.91 -0.37 33.90
N VAL A 383 1.51 -1.30 33.03
CA VAL A 383 2.28 -1.68 31.84
C VAL A 383 2.50 -0.48 30.90
N MET A 384 1.47 0.35 30.69
CA MET A 384 1.58 1.57 29.88
C MET A 384 2.52 2.59 30.52
N HIS A 385 2.47 2.75 31.86
CA HIS A 385 3.38 3.62 32.60
C HIS A 385 4.83 3.17 32.44
N ASP A 386 5.11 1.88 32.60
CA ASP A 386 6.45 1.32 32.46
C ASP A 386 6.98 1.47 31.03
N ARG A 387 6.13 1.26 30.01
CA ARG A 387 6.46 1.52 28.60
C ARG A 387 6.78 2.99 28.34
N LEU A 388 5.97 3.91 28.86
CA LEU A 388 6.18 5.34 28.71
C LEU A 388 7.49 5.79 29.38
N LYS A 389 7.76 5.27 30.57
CA LYS A 389 9.02 5.53 31.29
C LYS A 389 10.22 5.04 30.51
N HIS A 390 10.18 3.82 29.99
CA HIS A 390 11.24 3.27 29.14
C HIS A 390 11.45 4.10 27.86
N PHE A 391 10.37 4.53 27.21
CA PHE A 391 10.44 5.43 26.07
C PHE A 391 11.09 6.77 26.44
N TYR A 392 10.67 7.38 27.55
CA TYR A 392 11.23 8.65 28.04
C TYR A 392 12.72 8.54 28.35
N ASP A 393 13.13 7.49 29.06
CA ASP A 393 14.53 7.24 29.41
C ASP A 393 15.40 7.10 28.15
N ASN A 394 14.91 6.37 27.14
CA ASN A 394 15.59 6.24 25.85
C ASN A 394 15.57 7.53 25.02
N PHE A 395 14.48 8.30 25.05
CA PHE A 395 14.37 9.58 24.33
C PHE A 395 15.32 10.61 24.92
N VAL A 396 15.31 10.80 26.25
CA VAL A 396 16.21 11.72 26.95
C VAL A 396 17.66 11.34 26.72
N ALA A 397 18.00 10.05 26.72
CA ALA A 397 19.35 9.59 26.41
C ALA A 397 19.82 9.96 24.99
N ASN A 398 18.90 10.14 24.03
CA ASN A 398 19.21 10.43 22.63
C ASN A 398 19.04 11.91 22.22
N THR A 399 18.39 12.76 23.04
CA THR A 399 18.00 14.14 22.63
C THR A 399 18.78 15.25 23.33
N VAL A 400 19.85 14.94 24.07
CA VAL A 400 20.77 15.97 24.59
C VAL A 400 21.75 16.36 23.47
N ASN A 401 21.37 17.32 22.62
CA ASN A 401 22.25 18.29 21.93
C ASN A 401 21.59 18.99 20.72
N SER A 402 20.37 19.52 20.87
CA SER A 402 19.89 20.53 19.92
C SER A 402 19.15 21.63 20.69
N PRO A 403 19.71 22.85 20.77
CA PRO A 403 18.97 23.96 21.34
C PRO A 403 17.77 24.24 20.45
N CYS A 404 16.56 24.21 21.02
CA CYS A 404 15.39 24.80 20.38
C CYS A 404 15.69 26.29 20.18
N ILE A 405 15.97 26.70 18.94
CA ILE A 405 16.11 28.11 18.59
C ILE A 405 14.69 28.68 18.56
N PRO A 406 14.35 29.66 19.43
CA PRO A 406 13.07 30.35 19.30
C PRO A 406 13.05 31.08 17.96
N LEU A 407 12.07 30.76 17.11
CA LEU A 407 11.81 31.53 15.90
C LEU A 407 11.35 32.94 16.33
N ASN A 408 12.25 33.90 16.17
CA ASN A 408 12.00 35.32 16.46
C ASN A 408 11.12 35.89 15.33
N LEU A 409 9.80 35.69 15.44
CA LEU A 409 8.80 36.20 14.50
C LEU A 409 8.52 37.69 14.77
N ASN A 410 9.50 38.55 14.48
CA ASN A 410 9.35 40.01 14.50
C ASN A 410 9.14 40.58 13.08
N ASN A 411 8.33 39.92 12.24
CA ASN A 411 7.87 40.50 10.97
C ASN A 411 6.36 40.71 11.02
N SER A 412 5.96 41.87 11.54
CA SER A 412 4.58 42.29 11.81
C SER A 412 3.79 42.78 10.58
N GLU A 413 4.10 42.34 9.35
CA GLU A 413 3.42 42.83 8.14
C GLU A 413 2.68 41.77 7.31
N LEU A 414 2.84 40.48 7.63
CA LEU A 414 2.15 39.40 6.93
C LEU A 414 0.94 38.95 7.75
N SER A 415 -0.24 39.49 7.42
CA SER A 415 -1.50 38.94 7.92
C SER A 415 -1.57 37.45 7.59
N PRO A 416 -1.81 36.55 8.57
CA PRO A 416 -1.94 35.11 8.33
C PRO A 416 -2.93 34.77 7.21
N LEU A 417 -3.97 35.59 7.04
CA LEU A 417 -4.97 35.44 5.98
C LEU A 417 -4.43 35.57 4.55
N LYS A 418 -3.21 36.12 4.35
CA LYS A 418 -2.60 36.26 3.03
C LYS A 418 -1.91 34.98 2.54
N PHE A 419 -1.60 34.05 3.43
CA PHE A 419 -0.88 32.81 3.10
C PHE A 419 -1.53 31.54 3.69
N ILE A 420 -2.57 31.69 4.52
CA ILE A 420 -3.39 30.58 5.01
C ILE A 420 -4.63 30.45 4.14
N LYS A 421 -4.76 29.30 3.47
CA LYS A 421 -6.00 28.90 2.79
C LYS A 421 -6.78 27.97 3.71
N PHE A 422 -7.98 28.38 4.11
CA PHE A 422 -8.90 27.50 4.83
C PHE A 422 -9.64 26.60 3.84
N ILE A 423 -9.59 25.29 4.08
CA ILE A 423 -10.38 24.29 3.39
C ILE A 423 -11.25 23.63 4.45
N TYR A 424 -12.55 23.54 4.18
CA TYR A 424 -13.52 23.01 5.13
C TYR A 424 -14.05 21.67 4.58
N GLY A 425 -13.97 20.62 5.40
CA GLY A 425 -14.70 19.37 5.17
C GLY A 425 -16.04 19.38 5.91
N LEU A 426 -16.71 18.22 5.96
CA LEU A 426 -17.92 18.07 6.78
C LEU A 426 -17.60 18.17 8.28
N SER A 427 -18.60 18.57 9.06
CA SER A 427 -18.53 18.56 10.53
C SER A 427 -18.30 17.14 11.05
N PHE A 428 -17.41 17.00 12.03
CA PHE A 428 -17.15 15.75 12.74
C PHE A 428 -17.25 15.99 14.25
N GLU A 429 -17.59 14.96 15.01
CA GLU A 429 -17.92 15.10 16.44
C GLU A 429 -16.69 15.28 17.33
N LYS A 430 -15.52 14.76 16.90
CA LYS A 430 -14.31 14.71 17.73
C LYS A 430 -13.04 14.87 16.89
N VAL A 431 -12.18 15.80 17.31
CA VAL A 431 -10.80 15.93 16.79
C VAL A 431 -10.01 14.69 17.19
N ALA A 432 -9.56 13.94 16.19
CA ALA A 432 -8.76 12.73 16.31
C ALA A 432 -7.28 12.99 16.03
N SER A 433 -6.97 14.00 15.21
CA SER A 433 -5.62 14.47 14.92
C SER A 433 -5.62 15.96 14.53
N SER A 434 -4.48 16.62 14.65
CA SER A 434 -4.26 17.95 14.05
C SER A 434 -2.87 17.98 13.44
N LYS A 435 -2.80 18.06 12.12
CA LYS A 435 -1.53 18.16 11.36
C LYS A 435 -1.58 19.39 10.47
N PHE A 436 -0.63 20.30 10.66
CA PHE A 436 -0.48 21.51 9.84
C PHE A 436 0.62 21.32 8.81
N VAL A 437 0.37 21.77 7.58
CA VAL A 437 1.35 21.73 6.50
C VAL A 437 1.49 23.10 5.86
N LEU A 438 2.72 23.49 5.63
CA LEU A 438 3.08 24.65 4.82
C LEU A 438 3.10 24.20 3.37
N ILE A 439 2.14 24.69 2.57
CA ILE A 439 2.12 24.52 1.12
C ILE A 439 2.95 25.70 0.55
N PRO A 440 4.06 25.44 -0.16
CA PRO A 440 4.93 26.49 -0.72
C PRO A 440 4.24 27.43 -1.69
#